data_AF-A0ABD7CFL5-F1
#
_entry.id   AF-A0ABD7CFL5-F1
#
_cell.length_a   1.000
_cell.length_b   1.000
_cell.length_c   1.000
_cell.angle_alpha   90.00
_cell.angle_beta   90.00
_cell.angle_gamma   90.00
#
_symmetry.space_group_name_H-M   'P 1'
#
loop_
_entity.id
_entity.type
_entity.pdbx_description
1 polymer ?
#
loop_
_entity_poly.entity_id
_entity_poly.type
_entity_poly.pdbx_seq_one_letter_code
_entity_poly.pdbx_strand_id
1 'polypeptide(L)'
;MLKKQIVEMVFDEAEEWQEIKEQYERLGYKIIDWNIDYNKKEFYFKSILTEDKKVSFEEAIQAYGKEVYCIWNDGESKTEYRIESPLHGIRDVEFKKDITPEEILNGEWYIKEE
;
A
#
# COMPACT_ATOMS: atom_id res chain seq x y z
N MET A 1 8.76 -11.45 -9.07
CA MET A 1 9.69 -11.19 -7.95
C MET A 1 9.27 -9.88 -7.33
N LEU A 2 8.86 -9.89 -6.06
CA LEU A 2 8.59 -8.68 -5.28
C LEU A 2 9.88 -7.85 -5.19
N LYS A 3 9.83 -6.57 -5.54
CA LYS A 3 10.95 -5.65 -5.32
C LYS A 3 10.72 -4.94 -3.99
N LYS A 4 11.22 -5.54 -2.91
CA LYS A 4 11.36 -4.84 -1.63
C LYS A 4 12.50 -3.84 -1.76
N GLN A 5 12.20 -2.54 -1.72
CA GLN A 5 13.22 -1.51 -1.67
C GLN A 5 13.41 -1.06 -0.22
N ILE A 6 14.64 -1.14 0.28
CA ILE A 6 15.04 -0.57 1.56
C ILE A 6 15.80 0.71 1.25
N VAL A 7 15.41 1.80 1.89
CA VAL A 7 16.05 3.10 1.76
C VAL A 7 16.58 3.51 3.13
N GLU A 8 17.84 3.92 3.19
CA GLU A 8 18.49 4.49 4.37
C GLU A 8 18.97 5.90 4.00
N MET A 9 18.62 6.89 4.81
CA MET A 9 18.88 8.30 4.51
C MET A 9 19.30 9.08 5.75
N VAL A 10 20.10 10.12 5.52
CA VAL A 10 20.59 11.08 6.51
C VAL A 10 20.30 12.48 5.98
N PHE A 11 19.72 13.34 6.81
CA PHE A 11 19.40 14.72 6.50
C PHE A 11 20.06 15.63 7.52
N ASP A 12 20.68 16.72 7.07
CA ASP A 12 21.36 17.70 7.94
C ASP A 12 20.39 18.76 8.53
N GLU A 13 19.09 18.48 8.49
CA GLU A 13 17.99 19.37 8.88
C GLU A 13 17.03 18.66 9.86
N ALA A 14 17.55 18.27 11.03
CA ALA A 14 16.77 17.59 12.07
C ALA A 14 15.52 18.37 12.54
N GLU A 15 15.40 19.67 12.27
CA GLU A 15 14.24 20.47 12.65
C GLU A 15 13.02 20.19 11.74
N GLU A 16 13.23 19.69 10.51
CA GLU A 16 12.18 19.38 9.52
C GLU A 16 11.83 17.88 9.45
N TRP A 17 12.33 17.07 10.39
CA TRP A 17 12.21 15.62 10.35
C TRP A 17 10.76 15.11 10.24
N GLN A 18 9.80 15.85 10.81
CA GLN A 18 8.37 15.51 10.76
C GLN A 18 7.82 15.64 9.34
N GLU A 19 8.12 16.75 8.66
CA GLU A 19 7.69 16.97 7.28
C GLU A 19 8.33 15.96 6.33
N ILE A 20 9.62 15.68 6.50
CA ILE A 20 10.35 14.66 5.72
C ILE A 20 9.68 13.29 5.91
N LYS A 21 9.40 12.90 7.16
CA LYS A 21 8.77 11.63 7.46
C LYS A 21 7.38 11.51 6.82
N GLU A 22 6.54 12.54 6.97
CA GLU A 22 5.21 12.58 6.37
C GLU A 22 5.26 12.50 4.84
N GLN A 23 6.21 13.18 4.20
CA GLN A 23 6.36 13.12 2.74
C GLN A 23 6.67 11.69 2.27
N TYR A 24 7.56 10.97 2.94
CA TYR A 24 7.89 9.58 2.57
C TYR A 24 6.72 8.62 2.81
N GLU A 25 5.99 8.78 3.92
CA GLU A 25 4.78 8.00 4.18
C GLU A 25 3.70 8.26 3.11
N ARG A 26 3.54 9.50 2.65
CA ARG A 26 2.64 9.84 1.51
C ARG A 26 3.09 9.22 0.19
N LEU A 27 4.38 8.96 0.01
CA LEU A 27 4.93 8.25 -1.15
C LEU A 27 4.82 6.72 -1.03
N GLY A 28 4.20 6.21 0.03
CA GLY A 28 4.01 4.76 0.27
C GLY A 28 5.18 4.08 0.98
N TYR A 29 6.18 4.83 1.43
CA TYR A 29 7.26 4.27 2.23
C TYR A 29 6.82 4.09 3.67
N LYS A 30 6.97 2.88 4.20
CA LYS A 30 6.78 2.60 5.62
C LYS A 30 8.10 2.84 6.35
N ILE A 31 8.12 3.78 7.30
CA ILE A 31 9.29 4.05 8.14
C ILE A 31 9.41 2.93 9.18
N ILE A 32 10.53 2.24 9.21
CA ILE A 32 10.76 1.08 10.10
C ILE A 32 11.77 1.35 11.21
N ASP A 33 12.62 2.36 11.05
CA ASP A 33 13.55 2.83 12.07
C ASP A 33 13.88 4.30 11.81
N TRP A 34 14.13 5.06 12.87
CA TRP A 34 14.53 6.47 12.76
C TRP A 34 15.17 6.98 14.05
N ASN A 35 16.04 7.98 13.92
CA ASN A 35 16.73 8.62 15.03
C ASN A 35 17.07 10.09 14.70
N ILE A 36 17.19 10.92 15.72
CA ILE A 36 17.59 12.33 15.61
C ILE A 36 18.84 12.55 16.47
N ASP A 37 19.93 13.02 15.87
CA ASP A 37 21.10 13.51 16.58
C ASP A 37 21.04 15.05 16.66
N TYR A 38 20.52 15.57 17.77
CA TYR A 38 20.44 17.02 17.98
C TYR A 38 21.79 17.73 18.12
N ASN A 39 22.86 17.01 18.47
CA ASN A 39 24.20 17.63 18.54
C ASN A 39 24.75 17.90 17.15
N LYS A 40 24.48 17.01 16.20
CA LYS A 40 24.86 17.16 14.80
C LYS A 40 23.79 17.82 13.93
N LYS A 41 22.58 17.97 14.47
CA LYS A 41 21.37 18.38 13.75
C LYS A 41 21.01 17.43 12.59
N GLU A 42 21.30 16.15 12.75
CA GLU A 42 21.07 15.13 11.73
C GLU A 42 19.81 14.31 12.05
N PHE A 43 19.02 14.01 11.03
CA PHE A 43 17.92 13.06 11.08
C PHE A 43 18.24 11.84 10.22
N TYR A 44 18.10 10.66 10.83
CA TYR A 44 18.33 9.38 10.20
C TYR A 44 17.00 8.64 10.10
N PHE A 45 16.69 8.07 8.95
CA PHE A 45 15.62 7.10 8.87
C PHE A 45 15.91 5.96 7.90
N LYS A 46 15.26 4.83 8.20
CA LYS A 46 15.21 3.64 7.37
C LYS A 46 13.76 3.37 7.02
N SER A 47 13.48 3.21 5.73
CA SER A 47 12.16 2.92 5.23
C SER A 47 12.15 1.73 4.28
N ILE A 48 10.97 1.17 4.13
CA ILE A 48 10.68 0.11 3.17
C ILE A 48 9.58 0.58 2.24
N LEU A 49 9.79 0.41 0.94
CA LEU A 49 8.73 0.46 -0.05
C LEU A 49 8.39 -0.98 -0.41
N THR A 50 7.16 -1.39 -0.11
CA THR A 50 6.57 -2.63 -0.57
C THR A 50 5.59 -2.29 -1.67
N GLU A 51 5.88 -2.76 -2.88
CA GLU A 51 4.91 -2.68 -3.96
C GLU A 51 3.78 -3.67 -3.68
N ASP A 52 2.53 -3.21 -3.80
CA ASP A 52 1.36 -4.07 -3.75
C ASP A 52 1.48 -5.18 -4.81
N LYS A 53 1.11 -6.40 -4.43
CA LYS A 53 1.30 -7.55 -5.30
C LYS A 53 0.20 -7.59 -6.35
N LYS A 54 0.55 -7.30 -7.62
CA LYS A 54 -0.33 -7.57 -8.77
C LYS A 54 -0.61 -9.07 -8.89
N VAL A 55 -1.87 -9.45 -9.02
CA VAL A 55 -2.36 -10.83 -9.05
C VAL A 55 -3.48 -11.00 -10.07
N SER A 56 -3.87 -12.25 -10.37
CA SER A 56 -5.15 -12.50 -11.05
C SER A 56 -6.33 -12.34 -10.09
N PHE A 57 -7.55 -12.21 -10.63
CA PHE A 57 -8.76 -12.19 -9.80
C PHE A 57 -8.88 -13.47 -8.95
N GLU A 58 -8.60 -14.65 -9.53
CA GLU A 58 -8.67 -15.94 -8.83
C GLU A 58 -7.71 -16.02 -7.64
N GLU A 59 -6.52 -15.45 -7.78
CA GLU A 59 -5.55 -15.32 -6.69
C GLU A 59 -6.04 -14.31 -5.64
N ALA A 60 -6.62 -13.19 -6.08
CA ALA A 60 -7.11 -12.14 -5.21
C ALA A 60 -8.25 -12.63 -4.29
N ILE A 61 -9.23 -13.38 -4.82
CA ILE A 61 -10.35 -13.91 -4.03
C ILE A 61 -9.98 -15.01 -3.02
N GLN A 62 -8.76 -15.54 -3.13
CA GLN A 62 -8.21 -16.53 -2.20
C GLN A 62 -7.35 -15.88 -1.11
N ALA A 63 -7.07 -14.58 -1.20
CA ALA A 63 -6.25 -13.82 -0.25
C ALA A 63 -7.02 -13.48 1.03
N TYR A 64 -7.59 -14.50 1.69
CA TYR A 64 -8.42 -14.32 2.88
C TYR A 64 -7.68 -13.57 3.98
N GLY A 65 -8.35 -12.55 4.54
CA GLY A 65 -7.80 -11.71 5.59
C GLY A 65 -6.80 -10.65 5.10
N LYS A 66 -6.59 -10.52 3.79
CA LYS A 66 -5.83 -9.43 3.19
C LYS A 66 -6.77 -8.40 2.55
N GLU A 67 -6.29 -7.15 2.47
CA GLU A 67 -6.94 -6.12 1.68
C GLU A 67 -6.60 -6.31 0.21
N VAL A 68 -7.63 -6.22 -0.64
CA VAL A 68 -7.52 -6.38 -2.09
C VAL A 68 -8.13 -5.16 -2.75
N TYR A 69 -7.55 -4.69 -3.83
CA TYR A 69 -8.16 -3.64 -4.63
C TYR A 69 -8.08 -3.93 -6.12
N CYS A 70 -9.03 -3.36 -6.85
CA CYS A 70 -9.13 -3.41 -8.30
C CYS A 70 -8.97 -2.01 -8.87
N ILE A 71 -8.21 -1.87 -9.95
CA ILE A 71 -8.15 -0.65 -10.75
C ILE A 71 -8.87 -0.92 -12.07
N TRP A 72 -9.90 -0.12 -12.39
CA TRP A 72 -10.72 -0.31 -13.60
C TRP A 72 -11.21 1.03 -14.19
N ASN A 73 -11.57 1.02 -15.48
CA ASN A 73 -12.22 2.08 -16.26
C ASN A 73 -11.33 3.26 -16.72
N ASP A 74 -10.61 3.91 -15.81
CA ASP A 74 -9.76 5.09 -16.11
C ASP A 74 -8.29 4.90 -15.72
N GLY A 75 -7.95 3.78 -15.08
CA GLY A 75 -6.59 3.49 -14.59
C GLY A 75 -6.19 4.28 -13.34
N GLU A 76 -7.06 5.17 -12.85
CA GLU A 76 -6.81 6.04 -11.68
C GLU A 76 -7.76 5.70 -10.52
N SER A 77 -8.99 5.31 -10.82
CA SER A 77 -10.02 4.90 -9.87
C SER A 77 -9.70 3.52 -9.31
N LYS A 78 -9.47 3.46 -8.00
CA LYS A 78 -9.26 2.23 -7.24
C LYS A 78 -10.53 1.87 -6.47
N THR A 79 -11.01 0.66 -6.64
CA THR A 79 -12.09 0.10 -5.81
C THR A 79 -11.50 -0.90 -4.84
N GLU A 80 -11.67 -0.63 -3.54
CA GLU A 80 -11.18 -1.50 -2.49
C GLU A 80 -12.25 -2.53 -2.10
N TYR A 81 -11.83 -3.79 -2.01
CA TYR A 81 -12.67 -4.92 -1.62
C TYR A 81 -12.07 -5.61 -0.41
N ARG A 82 -12.95 -6.09 0.49
CA ARG A 82 -12.54 -6.89 1.63
C ARG A 82 -12.99 -8.33 1.48
N ILE A 83 -12.04 -9.26 1.57
CA ILE A 83 -12.29 -10.68 1.39
C ILE A 83 -11.94 -11.41 2.69
N GLU A 84 -12.95 -11.56 3.55
CA GLU A 84 -12.76 -12.09 4.91
C GLU A 84 -12.77 -13.63 4.94
N SER A 85 -13.53 -14.27 4.05
CA SER A 85 -13.64 -15.74 4.02
C SER A 85 -14.29 -16.22 2.71
N PRO A 86 -14.18 -17.52 2.36
CA PRO A 86 -14.89 -18.11 1.22
C PRO A 86 -16.43 -18.10 1.35
N LEU A 87 -16.96 -17.85 2.55
CA LEU A 87 -18.40 -17.85 2.83
C LEU A 87 -19.04 -16.45 2.77
N HIS A 88 -18.23 -15.40 2.63
CA HIS A 88 -18.71 -14.01 2.61
C HIS A 88 -18.75 -13.48 1.17
N GLY A 89 -19.72 -12.62 0.86
CA GLY A 89 -19.78 -11.90 -0.40
C GLY A 89 -18.67 -10.84 -0.48
N ILE A 90 -18.16 -10.60 -1.68
CA ILE A 90 -17.16 -9.57 -1.95
C ILE A 90 -17.90 -8.25 -2.15
N ARG A 91 -17.62 -7.27 -1.28
CA ARG A 91 -18.24 -5.95 -1.33
C ARG A 91 -17.19 -4.86 -1.29
N ASP A 92 -17.47 -3.82 -2.06
CA ASP A 92 -16.77 -2.54 -2.00
C ASP A 92 -16.85 -1.99 -0.57
N VAL A 93 -15.72 -1.54 -0.05
CA VAL A 93 -15.57 -1.02 1.33
C VAL A 93 -16.30 0.32 1.52
N GLU A 94 -16.32 1.17 0.50
CA GLU A 94 -16.85 2.54 0.54
C GLU A 94 -18.35 2.58 0.20
N PHE A 95 -18.74 1.95 -0.91
CA PHE A 95 -20.10 2.07 -1.46
C PHE A 95 -20.99 0.86 -1.16
N LYS A 96 -20.45 -0.21 -0.55
CA LYS A 96 -21.15 -1.49 -0.32
C LYS A 96 -21.78 -2.08 -1.59
N LYS A 97 -21.23 -1.74 -2.75
CA LYS A 97 -21.61 -2.27 -4.04
C LYS A 97 -21.01 -3.67 -4.19
N ASP A 98 -21.76 -4.57 -4.82
CA ASP A 98 -21.22 -5.86 -5.22
C ASP A 98 -20.24 -5.68 -6.40
N ILE A 99 -19.22 -6.53 -6.43
CA ILE A 99 -18.30 -6.63 -7.58
C ILE A 99 -19.07 -7.01 -8.86
N THR A 100 -18.71 -6.38 -9.97
CA THR A 100 -19.33 -6.63 -11.28
C THR A 100 -18.48 -7.56 -12.15
N PRO A 101 -19.10 -8.29 -13.10
CA PRO A 101 -18.34 -9.09 -14.08
C PRO A 101 -17.33 -8.27 -14.89
N GLU A 102 -17.60 -7.00 -15.15
CA GLU A 102 -16.70 -6.14 -15.91
C GLU A 102 -15.42 -5.80 -15.13
N GLU A 103 -15.55 -5.49 -13.83
CA GLU A 103 -14.41 -5.32 -12.92
C GLU A 103 -13.60 -6.62 -12.78
N ILE A 104 -14.26 -7.79 -12.74
CA ILE A 104 -13.59 -9.09 -12.70
C ILE A 104 -12.74 -9.33 -13.95
N LEU A 105 -13.32 -9.10 -15.13
CA LEU A 105 -12.71 -9.46 -16.41
C LEU A 105 -11.66 -8.44 -16.87
N ASN A 106 -11.88 -7.16 -16.60
CA ASN A 106 -11.08 -6.07 -17.16
C ASN A 106 -10.28 -5.28 -16.11
N GLY A 107 -10.48 -5.59 -14.83
CA GLY A 107 -9.79 -4.92 -13.73
C GLY A 107 -8.37 -5.44 -13.52
N GLU A 108 -7.50 -4.57 -13.05
CA GLU A 108 -6.19 -4.96 -12.52
C GLU A 108 -6.27 -5.20 -11.01
N TRP A 109 -5.90 -6.40 -10.57
CA TRP A 109 -6.07 -6.84 -9.19
C TRP A 109 -4.75 -6.80 -8.41
N TYR A 110 -4.84 -6.33 -7.17
CA TYR A 110 -3.71 -6.17 -6.27
C TYR A 110 -4.05 -6.62 -4.85
N ILE A 111 -3.10 -7.26 -4.18
CA ILE A 111 -3.13 -7.53 -2.74
C ILE A 111 -2.24 -6.50 -2.06
N LYS A 112 -2.77 -5.77 -1.07
CA LYS A 112 -1.96 -4.86 -0.26
C LYS A 112 -1.00 -5.65 0.63
N GLU A 113 0.27 -5.25 0.61
CA GLU A 113 1.29 -5.81 1.50
C GLU A 113 1.35 -4.98 2.80
N GLU A 114 1.42 -5.64 3.96
CA GLU A 114 1.40 -5.00 5.31
C GLU A 114 2.77 -4.57 5.82
#